data_AF-A0A7R9VZ12-F1
#
_entry.id   AF-A0A7R9VZ12-F1
#
_cell.length_a   1.000
_cell.length_b   1.000
_cell.length_c   1.000
_cell.angle_alpha   90.00
_cell.angle_beta   90.00
_cell.angle_gamma   90.00
#
_symmetry.space_group_name_H-M   'P 1'
#
loop_
_entity.id
_entity.type
_entity.pdbx_description
1 polymer ?
#
loop_
_entity_poly.entity_id
_entity_poly.type
_entity_poly.pdbx_seq_one_letter_code
_entity_poly.pdbx_strand_id
1 'polypeptide(L)'
;RLLRKAFEWVDQVAHELKWDDAYLAKRHTDIEAEVRMRGTYTHTEEEIVHGARVAWRNSAKCVGRIAWNTLMVRDRRHVTTLDHMFAECLEHQRLATADGSLKSVMTVFRPRQPGTRMGVRFWNLQLVRFACYEKEDGTLMGDGANKSYTDECIAFGWQPPVPRTEFDVLPIIIEDCVAGTTKMFE
;
A
#
# COMPACT_ATOMS: atom_id res chain seq x y z
N ARG A 1 2.83 25.24 -1.61
CA ARG A 1 3.23 24.10 -0.74
C ARG A 1 3.57 22.84 -1.54
N LEU A 2 2.71 22.38 -2.47
CA LEU A 2 2.96 21.17 -3.27
C LEU A 2 4.22 21.28 -4.13
N LEU A 3 4.33 22.31 -4.97
CA LEU A 3 5.49 22.51 -5.87
C LEU A 3 6.83 22.49 -5.12
N ARG A 4 6.95 23.25 -4.02
CA ARG A 4 8.15 23.23 -3.18
C ARG A 4 8.56 21.81 -2.77
N LYS A 5 7.61 21.01 -2.28
CA LYS A 5 7.88 19.62 -1.89
C LYS A 5 8.20 18.72 -3.08
N ALA A 6 7.58 18.98 -4.24
CA ALA A 6 7.85 18.23 -5.45
C ALA A 6 9.28 18.46 -5.94
N PHE A 7 9.75 19.72 -5.91
CA PHE A 7 11.13 20.06 -6.27
C PHE A 7 12.13 19.52 -5.26
N GLU A 8 11.90 19.69 -3.96
CA GLU A 8 12.74 19.07 -2.92
C GLU A 8 12.91 17.56 -3.12
N TRP A 9 11.83 16.88 -3.54
CA TRP A 9 11.88 15.46 -3.86
C TRP A 9 12.66 15.16 -5.14
N VAL A 10 12.38 15.88 -6.22
CA VAL A 10 13.00 15.63 -7.53
C VAL A 10 14.48 16.01 -7.53
N ASP A 11 14.88 17.06 -6.83
CA ASP A 11 16.28 17.42 -6.59
C ASP A 11 17.01 16.30 -5.86
N GLN A 12 16.38 15.70 -4.84
CA GLN A 12 16.96 14.54 -4.14
C GLN A 12 17.12 13.34 -5.08
N VAL A 13 16.09 13.02 -5.87
CA VAL A 13 16.12 11.91 -6.84
C VAL A 13 17.25 12.15 -7.87
N ALA A 14 17.30 13.34 -8.45
CA ALA A 14 18.29 13.70 -9.45
C ALA A 14 19.71 13.60 -8.90
N HIS A 15 19.93 14.05 -7.67
CA HIS A 15 21.21 13.90 -6.98
C HIS A 15 21.59 12.43 -6.75
N GLU A 16 20.69 11.62 -6.20
CA GLU A 16 20.98 10.23 -5.86
C GLU A 16 21.12 9.32 -7.09
N LEU A 17 20.37 9.59 -8.16
CA LEU A 17 20.41 8.85 -9.42
C LEU A 17 21.37 9.44 -10.46
N LYS A 18 22.01 10.57 -10.15
CA LYS A 18 22.95 11.29 -11.02
C LYS A 18 22.33 11.66 -12.37
N TRP A 19 21.12 12.18 -12.34
CA TRP A 19 20.50 12.77 -13.53
C TRP A 19 21.30 13.99 -14.00
N ASP A 20 21.29 14.25 -15.30
CA ASP A 20 21.88 15.47 -15.84
C ASP A 20 21.00 16.71 -15.59
N ASP A 21 21.63 17.88 -15.60
CA ASP A 21 20.96 19.16 -15.31
C ASP A 21 19.85 19.49 -16.31
N ALA A 22 19.99 19.07 -17.57
CA ALA A 22 18.98 19.32 -18.59
C ALA A 22 17.71 18.50 -18.34
N TYR A 23 17.86 17.24 -17.94
CA TYR A 23 16.75 16.39 -17.54
C TYR A 23 16.05 16.91 -16.29
N LEU A 24 16.80 17.31 -15.26
CA LEU A 24 16.24 17.92 -14.04
C LEU A 24 15.45 19.20 -14.35
N ALA A 25 16.02 20.11 -15.14
CA ALA A 25 15.37 21.35 -15.53
C ALA A 25 14.07 21.10 -16.32
N LYS A 26 14.09 20.12 -17.23
CA LYS A 26 12.89 19.69 -17.94
C LYS A 26 11.85 19.11 -16.98
N ARG A 27 12.26 18.25 -16.04
CA ARG A 27 11.33 17.62 -15.09
C ARG A 27 10.65 18.66 -14.19
N HIS A 28 11.37 19.68 -13.74
CA HIS A 28 10.77 20.81 -13.02
C HIS A 28 9.70 21.52 -13.85
N THR A 29 10.00 21.83 -15.11
CA THR A 29 9.05 22.48 -16.03
C THR A 29 7.80 21.63 -16.24
N ASP A 30 7.96 20.32 -16.45
CA ASP A 30 6.84 19.39 -16.62
C ASP A 30 5.95 19.37 -15.35
N ILE A 31 6.56 19.30 -14.16
CA ILE A 31 5.82 19.30 -12.89
C ILE A 31 5.05 20.60 -12.69
N GLU A 32 5.65 21.75 -12.97
CA GLU A 32 4.94 23.03 -12.88
C GLU A 32 3.72 23.07 -13.80
N ALA A 33 3.90 22.64 -15.05
CA ALA A 33 2.82 22.57 -16.02
C ALA A 33 1.69 21.64 -15.55
N GLU A 34 2.02 20.44 -15.06
CA GLU A 34 1.05 19.49 -14.54
C GLU A 34 0.27 20.05 -13.35
N VAL A 35 0.98 20.62 -12.36
CA VAL A 35 0.34 21.19 -11.16
C VAL A 35 -0.55 22.37 -11.54
N ARG A 36 -0.12 23.22 -12.47
CA ARG A 36 -0.93 24.35 -12.95
C ARG A 36 -2.22 23.89 -13.63
N MET A 37 -2.15 22.80 -14.40
CA MET A 37 -3.28 22.28 -15.16
C MET A 37 -4.23 21.43 -14.33
N ARG A 38 -3.71 20.58 -13.43
CA ARG A 38 -4.46 19.53 -12.74
C ARG A 38 -4.52 19.67 -11.22
N GLY A 39 -3.81 20.65 -10.65
CA GLY A 39 -3.69 20.82 -9.20
C GLY A 39 -2.80 19.77 -8.51
N THR A 40 -2.20 18.85 -9.29
CA THR A 40 -1.26 17.82 -8.83
C THR A 40 -0.34 17.41 -9.99
N TYR A 41 0.68 16.60 -9.70
CA TYR A 41 1.55 15.98 -10.70
C TYR A 41 1.60 14.46 -10.52
N THR A 42 2.07 13.77 -11.54
CA THR A 42 2.23 12.32 -11.55
C THR A 42 3.71 11.97 -11.46
N HIS A 43 4.07 11.11 -10.51
CA HIS A 43 5.44 10.57 -10.45
C HIS A 43 5.73 9.67 -11.65
N THR A 44 6.96 9.73 -12.15
CA THR A 44 7.49 8.74 -13.09
C THR A 44 7.68 7.39 -12.38
N GLU A 45 7.88 6.32 -13.14
CA GLU A 45 8.18 5.00 -12.57
C GLU A 45 9.49 5.02 -11.77
N GLU A 46 10.53 5.67 -12.29
CA GLU A 46 11.83 5.82 -11.63
C GLU A 46 11.69 6.57 -10.28
N GLU A 47 10.91 7.65 -10.25
CA GLU A 47 10.61 8.40 -9.03
C GLU A 47 9.87 7.52 -8.00
N ILE A 48 8.98 6.62 -8.43
CA ILE A 48 8.25 5.73 -7.52
C ILE A 48 9.15 4.64 -6.95
N VAL A 49 9.95 4.00 -7.80
CA VAL A 49 10.89 2.96 -7.39
C VAL A 49 11.88 3.54 -6.38
N HIS A 50 12.45 4.71 -6.69
CA HIS A 50 13.37 5.38 -5.79
C HIS A 50 12.67 5.85 -4.50
N GLY A 51 11.48 6.46 -4.61
CA GLY A 51 10.68 6.92 -3.47
C GLY A 51 10.30 5.81 -2.49
N ALA A 52 9.86 4.66 -2.99
CA ALA A 52 9.54 3.50 -2.16
C ALA A 52 10.77 3.01 -1.37
N ARG A 53 11.92 2.93 -2.04
CA ARG A 53 13.19 2.51 -1.45
C ARG A 53 13.68 3.50 -0.39
N VAL A 54 13.66 4.79 -0.70
CA VAL A 54 14.05 5.85 0.25
C VAL A 54 13.09 5.92 1.43
N ALA A 55 11.78 5.72 1.23
CA ALA A 55 10.82 5.65 2.32
C ALA A 55 11.14 4.52 3.31
N TRP A 56 11.52 3.34 2.80
CA TRP A 56 11.97 2.25 3.65
C TRP A 56 13.31 2.58 4.34
N ARG A 57 14.31 3.08 3.60
CA ARG A 57 15.61 3.54 4.15
C ARG A 57 15.43 4.53 5.30
N ASN A 58 14.43 5.40 5.21
CA ASN A 58 14.18 6.47 6.18
C ASN A 58 13.21 6.04 7.31
N SER A 59 12.72 4.79 7.31
CA SER A 59 11.83 4.28 8.37
C SER A 59 12.60 3.99 9.65
N ALA A 60 12.70 4.97 10.54
CA ALA A 60 13.50 4.89 11.78
C ALA A 60 13.20 3.67 12.67
N LYS A 61 11.97 3.14 12.60
CA LYS A 61 11.51 1.99 13.39
C LYS A 61 11.79 0.64 12.74
N CYS A 62 12.31 0.59 11.51
CA CYS A 62 12.63 -0.66 10.82
C CYS A 62 14.09 -1.04 11.04
N VAL A 63 14.34 -2.18 11.68
CA VAL A 63 15.71 -2.72 11.84
C VAL A 63 16.26 -3.29 10.54
N GLY A 64 15.40 -3.83 9.66
CA GLY A 64 15.77 -4.48 8.40
C GLY A 64 16.16 -3.55 7.26
N ARG A 65 16.49 -2.29 7.53
CA ARG A 65 16.75 -1.26 6.50
C ARG A 65 17.99 -1.50 5.66
N ILE A 66 18.89 -2.42 6.03
CA ILE A 66 20.07 -2.75 5.23
C ILE A 66 19.71 -3.23 3.81
N ALA A 67 18.54 -3.86 3.64
CA ALA A 67 18.04 -4.38 2.36
C ALA A 67 17.22 -3.33 1.56
N TRP A 68 17.20 -2.07 1.96
CA TRP A 68 16.30 -1.05 1.38
C TRP A 68 16.39 -0.94 -0.15
N ASN A 69 17.58 -1.13 -0.71
CA ASN A 69 17.86 -1.00 -2.14
C ASN A 69 17.45 -2.24 -2.96
N THR A 70 17.13 -3.37 -2.31
CA THR A 70 16.67 -4.61 -2.98
C THR A 70 15.15 -4.68 -3.11
N LEU A 71 14.42 -3.70 -2.57
CA LEU A 71 12.96 -3.65 -2.66
C LEU A 71 12.50 -3.71 -4.12
N MET A 72 11.67 -4.72 -4.42
CA MET A 72 10.94 -4.84 -5.67
C MET A 72 9.69 -3.97 -5.59
N VAL A 73 9.56 -3.01 -6.50
CA VAL A 73 8.45 -2.07 -6.51
C VAL A 73 7.57 -2.36 -7.73
N ARG A 74 6.28 -2.55 -7.49
CA ARG A 74 5.28 -2.84 -8.52
C ARG A 74 4.37 -1.62 -8.67
N ASP A 75 4.52 -0.89 -9.77
CA ASP A 75 3.60 0.21 -10.09
C ASP A 75 2.28 -0.35 -10.61
N ARG A 76 1.22 -0.18 -9.82
CA ARG A 76 -0.17 -0.58 -10.12
C ARG A 76 -1.13 0.59 -9.97
N ARG A 77 -0.65 1.81 -10.19
CA ARG A 77 -1.49 3.02 -10.13
C ARG A 77 -2.59 3.06 -11.20
N HIS A 78 -2.46 2.27 -12.26
CA HIS A 78 -3.47 2.12 -13.31
C HIS A 78 -4.62 1.18 -12.92
N VAL A 79 -4.49 0.41 -11.84
CA VAL A 79 -5.53 -0.50 -11.37
C VAL A 79 -6.61 0.29 -10.63
N THR A 80 -7.86 0.15 -11.06
CA THR A 80 -8.98 0.99 -10.59
C THR A 80 -10.14 0.22 -9.98
N THR A 81 -10.25 -1.09 -10.19
CA THR A 81 -11.32 -1.92 -9.61
C THR A 81 -10.83 -2.66 -8.38
N LEU A 82 -11.71 -2.83 -7.39
CA LEU A 82 -11.38 -3.54 -6.15
C LEU A 82 -10.97 -5.00 -6.43
N ASP A 83 -11.62 -5.68 -7.37
CA ASP A 83 -11.28 -7.05 -7.79
C ASP A 83 -9.85 -7.17 -8.32
N HIS A 84 -9.45 -6.25 -9.20
CA HIS A 84 -8.07 -6.26 -9.71
C HIS A 84 -7.08 -5.84 -8.63
N MET A 85 -7.45 -4.95 -7.71
CA MET A 85 -6.59 -4.63 -6.56
C MET A 85 -6.33 -5.84 -5.69
N PHE A 86 -7.37 -6.63 -5.39
CA PHE A 86 -7.22 -7.89 -4.67
C PHE A 86 -6.35 -8.90 -5.44
N ALA A 87 -6.54 -9.04 -6.77
CA ALA A 87 -5.68 -9.88 -7.60
C ALA A 87 -4.20 -9.46 -7.51
N GLU A 88 -3.92 -8.15 -7.49
CA GLU A 88 -2.55 -7.63 -7.31
C GLU A 88 -1.98 -7.91 -5.90
N CYS A 89 -2.83 -8.04 -4.87
CA CYS A 89 -2.45 -8.48 -3.52
C CYS A 89 -2.06 -9.97 -3.52
N LEU A 90 -2.81 -10.83 -4.21
CA LEU A 90 -2.45 -12.25 -4.35
C LEU A 90 -1.11 -12.41 -5.07
N GLU A 91 -0.92 -11.69 -6.18
CA GLU A 91 0.37 -11.69 -6.89
C GLU A 91 1.49 -11.09 -6.03
N HIS A 92 1.18 -10.12 -5.14
CA HIS A 92 2.16 -9.60 -4.19
C HIS A 92 2.65 -10.69 -3.26
N GLN A 93 1.74 -11.46 -2.67
CA GLN A 93 2.09 -12.56 -1.78
C GLN A 93 2.88 -13.64 -2.51
N ARG A 94 2.47 -14.01 -3.72
CA ARG A 94 3.20 -14.99 -4.53
C ARG A 94 4.65 -14.57 -4.77
N LEU A 95 4.87 -13.31 -5.17
CA LEU A 95 6.20 -12.75 -5.40
C LEU A 95 7.02 -12.59 -4.13
N ALA A 96 6.39 -12.18 -3.02
CA ALA A 96 7.03 -11.96 -1.73
C ALA A 96 7.43 -13.28 -1.06
N THR A 97 6.62 -14.34 -1.20
CA THR A 97 6.90 -15.65 -0.60
C THR A 97 7.94 -16.44 -1.40
N ALA A 98 7.92 -16.35 -2.73
CA ALA A 98 8.92 -16.90 -3.66
C ALA A 98 9.46 -18.29 -3.24
N ASP A 99 8.54 -19.25 -3.04
CA ASP A 99 8.82 -20.64 -2.66
C ASP A 99 9.71 -20.79 -1.41
N GLY A 100 9.59 -19.86 -0.46
CA GLY A 100 10.35 -19.82 0.79
C GLY A 100 11.57 -18.88 0.76
N SER A 101 11.97 -18.38 -0.41
CA SER A 101 13.03 -17.37 -0.55
C SER A 101 12.44 -15.97 -0.49
N LEU A 102 12.07 -15.54 0.71
CA LEU A 102 11.31 -14.29 0.91
C LEU A 102 11.96 -13.08 0.22
N LYS A 103 11.15 -12.32 -0.51
CA LYS A 103 11.54 -11.08 -1.20
C LYS A 103 10.79 -9.89 -0.61
N SER A 104 11.49 -8.77 -0.45
CA SER A 104 10.85 -7.50 -0.11
C SER A 104 10.16 -6.94 -1.34
N VAL A 105 8.83 -6.83 -1.29
CA VAL A 105 7.99 -6.33 -2.39
C VAL A 105 7.12 -5.17 -1.87
N MET A 106 6.89 -4.16 -2.69
CA MET A 106 5.92 -3.10 -2.46
C MET A 106 5.04 -2.95 -3.70
N THR A 107 3.72 -3.03 -3.54
CA THR A 107 2.75 -2.71 -4.60
C THR A 107 2.20 -1.31 -4.37
N VAL A 108 2.29 -0.45 -5.38
CA VAL A 108 1.85 0.95 -5.31
C VAL A 108 0.57 1.12 -6.11
N PHE A 109 -0.54 1.33 -5.40
CA PHE A 109 -1.81 1.71 -6.01
C PHE A 109 -1.91 3.22 -6.21
N ARG A 110 -2.96 3.66 -6.90
CA ARG A 110 -3.18 5.06 -7.26
C ARG A 110 -3.14 5.98 -6.03
N PRO A 111 -2.51 7.16 -6.14
CA PRO A 111 -2.50 8.13 -5.05
C PRO A 111 -3.90 8.69 -4.80
N ARG A 112 -4.08 9.31 -3.63
CA ARG A 112 -5.26 10.13 -3.34
C ARG A 112 -5.39 11.25 -4.38
N GLN A 113 -6.61 11.47 -4.88
CA GLN A 113 -6.89 12.51 -5.86
C GLN A 113 -7.02 13.90 -5.20
N PRO A 114 -6.75 15.00 -5.94
CA PRO A 114 -7.05 16.35 -5.46
C PRO A 114 -8.50 16.49 -5.01
N GLY A 115 -8.72 17.19 -3.90
CA GLY A 115 -10.07 17.42 -3.36
C GLY A 115 -10.65 16.24 -2.57
N THR A 116 -10.06 15.05 -2.60
CA THR A 116 -10.56 13.92 -1.81
C THR A 116 -9.86 13.85 -0.44
N ARG A 117 -10.61 13.43 0.59
CA ARG A 117 -10.05 13.24 1.94
C ARG A 117 -9.17 12.00 1.98
N MET A 118 -9.67 10.89 1.43
CA MET A 118 -9.01 9.58 1.37
C MET A 118 -8.94 9.08 -0.08
N GLY A 119 -8.03 8.14 -0.33
CA GLY A 119 -7.95 7.38 -1.58
C GLY A 119 -8.46 5.96 -1.35
N VAL A 120 -7.85 4.99 -2.03
CA VAL A 120 -8.08 3.58 -1.73
C VAL A 120 -7.49 3.21 -0.37
N ARG A 121 -8.22 2.37 0.37
CA ARG A 121 -7.88 1.91 1.72
C ARG A 121 -7.99 0.39 1.81
N PHE A 122 -7.03 -0.21 2.50
CA PHE A 122 -7.15 -1.55 3.06
C PHE A 122 -7.51 -1.37 4.53
N TRP A 123 -8.55 -2.07 4.99
CA TRP A 123 -8.92 -2.03 6.40
C TRP A 123 -7.97 -2.90 7.24
N ASN A 124 -7.47 -3.99 6.64
CA ASN A 124 -6.47 -4.85 7.25
C ASN A 124 -5.17 -4.10 7.57
N LEU A 125 -4.59 -4.39 8.73
CA LEU A 125 -3.25 -3.91 9.09
C LEU A 125 -2.13 -4.66 8.34
N GLN A 126 -2.35 -5.94 8.02
CA GLN A 126 -1.46 -6.79 7.21
C GLN A 126 -2.32 -7.69 6.31
N LEU A 127 -1.79 -8.10 5.15
CA LEU A 127 -2.51 -8.94 4.19
C LEU A 127 -2.89 -10.33 4.75
N VAL A 128 -2.12 -10.84 5.72
CA VAL A 128 -2.40 -12.12 6.39
C VAL A 128 -2.36 -11.90 7.89
N ARG A 129 -3.49 -12.13 8.55
CA ARG A 129 -3.66 -12.07 10.01
C ARG A 129 -4.68 -13.12 10.41
N PHE A 130 -4.57 -13.64 11.63
CA PHE A 130 -5.53 -14.59 12.16
C PHE A 130 -6.69 -13.90 12.87
N ALA A 131 -7.89 -14.47 12.76
CA ALA A 131 -9.08 -13.95 13.41
C ALA A 131 -9.00 -14.05 14.93
N CYS A 132 -9.93 -13.37 15.60
CA CYS A 132 -10.13 -13.50 17.03
C CYS A 132 -11.60 -13.57 17.40
N TYR A 133 -11.96 -14.60 18.16
CA TYR A 133 -13.32 -14.87 18.58
C TYR A 133 -13.42 -14.84 20.09
N GLU A 134 -14.49 -14.24 20.61
CA GLU A 134 -14.85 -14.33 22.02
C GLU A 134 -15.68 -15.58 22.26
N LYS A 135 -15.30 -16.36 23.28
CA LYS A 135 -16.01 -17.56 23.72
C LYS A 135 -17.10 -17.20 24.73
N GLU A 136 -17.99 -18.15 25.02
CA GLU A 136 -19.08 -17.97 25.98
C GLU A 136 -18.61 -17.59 27.39
N ASP A 137 -17.40 -18.00 27.79
CA ASP A 137 -16.78 -17.68 29.07
C ASP A 137 -16.05 -16.32 29.10
N GLY A 138 -16.13 -15.55 28.00
CA GLY A 138 -15.46 -14.25 27.84
C GLY A 138 -13.97 -14.34 27.48
N THR A 139 -13.41 -15.54 27.33
CA THR A 139 -12.03 -15.70 26.86
C THR A 139 -11.93 -15.51 25.35
N LEU A 140 -10.76 -15.07 24.88
CA LEU A 140 -10.49 -14.88 23.45
C LEU A 140 -9.78 -16.11 22.85
N MET A 141 -10.20 -16.51 21.65
CA MET A 141 -9.55 -17.52 20.80
C MET A 141 -8.90 -16.83 19.61
N GLY A 142 -7.65 -17.18 19.28
CA GLY A 142 -6.91 -16.58 18.16
C GLY A 142 -6.15 -15.31 18.55
N ASP A 143 -6.01 -14.35 17.63
CA ASP A 143 -5.15 -13.17 17.80
C ASP A 143 -5.92 -11.95 18.32
N GLY A 144 -5.87 -11.72 19.64
CA GLY A 144 -6.59 -10.64 20.33
C GLY A 144 -6.43 -9.24 19.71
N ALA A 145 -5.31 -8.95 19.02
CA ALA A 145 -5.13 -7.65 18.37
C ALA A 145 -6.04 -7.45 17.14
N ASN A 146 -6.69 -8.51 16.65
CA ASN A 146 -7.64 -8.45 15.55
C ASN A 146 -9.09 -8.57 15.99
N LYS A 147 -9.44 -8.53 17.28
CA LYS A 147 -10.83 -8.72 17.74
C LYS A 147 -11.81 -7.76 17.06
N SER A 148 -11.54 -6.45 17.12
CA SER A 148 -12.38 -5.42 16.48
C SER A 148 -12.55 -5.67 14.98
N TYR A 149 -11.45 -5.96 14.28
CA TYR A 149 -11.51 -6.21 12.84
C TYR A 149 -12.21 -7.54 12.49
N THR A 150 -12.07 -8.57 13.33
CA THR A 150 -12.80 -9.83 13.18
C THR A 150 -14.31 -9.60 13.28
N ASP A 151 -14.74 -8.84 14.28
CA ASP A 151 -16.15 -8.48 14.46
C ASP A 151 -16.67 -7.67 13.27
N GLU A 152 -15.87 -6.72 12.76
CA GLU A 152 -16.20 -5.94 11.56
C GLU A 152 -16.35 -6.84 10.33
N CYS A 153 -15.45 -7.80 10.09
CA CYS A 153 -15.59 -8.75 8.99
C CYS A 153 -16.89 -9.56 9.09
N ILE A 154 -17.20 -10.09 10.28
CA ILE A 154 -18.44 -10.86 10.51
C ILE A 154 -19.67 -9.98 10.27
N ALA A 155 -19.68 -8.74 10.77
CA ALA A 155 -20.76 -7.78 10.54
C ALA A 155 -20.88 -7.38 9.06
N PHE A 156 -19.76 -7.36 8.32
CA PHE A 156 -19.73 -7.13 6.88
C PHE A 156 -20.23 -8.35 6.07
N GLY A 157 -20.43 -9.49 6.73
CA GLY A 157 -21.02 -10.70 6.14
C GLY A 157 -20.07 -11.90 6.07
N TRP A 158 -18.85 -11.79 6.60
CA TRP A 158 -17.90 -12.90 6.63
C TRP A 158 -18.48 -14.05 7.44
N GLN A 159 -18.37 -15.27 6.91
CA GLN A 159 -18.76 -16.48 7.61
C GLN A 159 -17.50 -17.19 8.07
N PRO A 160 -17.13 -17.10 9.37
CA PRO A 160 -15.94 -17.78 9.88
C PRO A 160 -16.01 -19.29 9.63
N PRO A 161 -14.86 -19.97 9.47
CA PRO A 161 -14.81 -21.43 9.37
C PRO A 161 -15.56 -22.13 10.51
N VAL A 162 -16.12 -23.30 10.20
CA VAL A 162 -16.78 -24.18 11.17
C VAL A 162 -16.14 -25.58 11.07
N PRO A 163 -15.45 -26.06 12.12
CA PRO A 163 -15.20 -25.39 13.40
C PRO A 163 -14.24 -24.20 13.27
N ARG A 164 -14.41 -23.19 14.13
CA ARG A 164 -13.48 -22.07 14.26
C ARG A 164 -12.17 -22.53 14.87
N THR A 165 -11.05 -21.92 14.48
CA THR A 165 -9.72 -22.24 15.00
C THR A 165 -8.96 -21.00 15.46
N GLU A 166 -7.84 -21.19 16.14
CA GLU A 166 -6.93 -20.10 16.55
C GLU A 166 -6.16 -19.48 15.36
N PHE A 167 -6.24 -20.10 14.17
CA PHE A 167 -5.44 -19.75 13.00
C PHE A 167 -6.30 -19.51 11.75
N ASP A 168 -7.57 -19.15 11.93
CA ASP A 168 -8.44 -18.80 10.81
C ASP A 168 -7.94 -17.49 10.17
N VAL A 169 -7.60 -17.52 8.87
CA VAL A 169 -7.12 -16.33 8.17
C VAL A 169 -8.27 -15.37 7.92
N LEU A 170 -8.06 -14.09 8.25
CA LEU A 170 -9.04 -13.03 8.02
C LEU A 170 -9.16 -12.65 6.54
N PRO A 171 -10.37 -12.29 6.07
CA PRO A 171 -10.55 -11.75 4.73
C PRO A 171 -9.94 -10.34 4.61
N ILE A 172 -9.75 -9.89 3.38
CA ILE A 172 -9.28 -8.55 3.06
C ILE A 172 -10.47 -7.66 2.70
N ILE A 173 -10.63 -6.53 3.39
CA ILE A 173 -11.60 -5.50 3.01
C ILE A 173 -10.86 -4.34 2.33
N ILE A 174 -11.26 -4.06 1.08
CA ILE A 174 -10.75 -2.95 0.28
C ILE A 174 -11.88 -1.95 0.06
N GLU A 175 -11.59 -0.69 0.33
CA GLU A 175 -12.50 0.44 0.14
C GLU A 175 -11.91 1.44 -0.84
N ASP A 176 -12.71 1.84 -1.82
CA ASP A 176 -12.46 3.03 -2.62
C ASP A 176 -13.32 4.18 -2.10
N CYS A 177 -12.74 5.03 -1.25
CA CYS A 177 -13.44 6.16 -0.66
C CYS A 177 -13.89 7.22 -1.68
N VAL A 178 -13.39 7.17 -2.92
CA VAL A 178 -13.80 8.10 -3.99
C VAL A 178 -15.02 7.57 -4.72
N ALA A 179 -15.02 6.27 -5.03
CA ALA A 179 -16.16 5.61 -5.67
C ALA A 179 -17.29 5.27 -4.67
N GLY A 180 -17.01 5.29 -3.37
CA GLY A 180 -17.96 4.88 -2.33
C GLY A 180 -18.23 3.38 -2.32
N THR A 181 -17.29 2.59 -2.84
CA THR A 181 -17.43 1.14 -2.95
C THR A 181 -16.50 0.44 -1.98
N THR A 182 -17.03 -0.54 -1.25
CA THR A 182 -16.26 -1.40 -0.33
C THR A 182 -16.57 -2.86 -0.65
N LYS A 183 -15.54 -3.70 -0.70
CA LYS A 183 -15.69 -5.13 -0.95
C LYS A 183 -14.75 -5.92 -0.07
N MET A 184 -15.25 -7.06 0.40
CA MET A 184 -14.51 -8.05 1.14
C MET A 184 -14.12 -9.20 0.21
N PHE A 185 -12.91 -9.70 0.39
CA PHE A 185 -12.30 -10.75 -0.42
C PHE A 185 -11.72 -11.82 0.49
N GLU A 186 -11.87 -13.07 0.07
CA GLU A 186 -11.28 -14.26 0.71
C GLU A 186 -10.20 -14.87 -0.19
#